data_AF-A0A9J6H4A2-F1
#
_entry.id   AF-A0A9J6H4A2-F1
#
_cell.length_a   1.000
_cell.length_b   1.000
_cell.length_c   1.000
_cell.angle_alpha   90.00
_cell.angle_beta   90.00
_cell.angle_gamma   90.00
#
_symmetry.space_group_name_H-M   'P 1'
#
loop_
_entity.id
_entity.type
_entity.pdbx_description
1 polymer ?
#
loop_
_entity_poly.entity_id
_entity_poly.type
_entity_poly.pdbx_seq_one_letter_code
_entity_poly.pdbx_strand_id
1 'polypeptide(L)'
;MPGKSKFQTTWLHHDDYKQWIAPDTTSPHRAKCKLCCKTFDVTAMGESALKSHMKSAKHIAAVNITQGRVLDSHLTAVARETGQSATTAPLPSPSLNDACKTHELVTDAEIIWTLKVVTSHMSYRMSSQAGELFQRMFPDSEVAKAFSCGEKKCAYVTCHGLKPFFLSALQREIEQCEVFVVLFDESANDRQVCVENLKELSYVSQRVVCDAVEKAGGVLQIPITKELRIAVSAARQRYGAYLEAQKKQDLDASKQRKKHCIEEELDAMKRKKQKLEATIDDLVASADAYAEKAEAENDVTHIVKSNSLRKTAKDKTAELHSNKVQIQQKRLELP
;
A
#
# COMPACT_ATOMS: atom_id res chain seq x y z
N MET A 1 -17.87 59.55 -10.35
CA MET A 1 -18.07 58.18 -10.88
C MET A 1 -16.73 57.46 -10.85
N PRO A 2 -16.57 56.31 -10.17
CA PRO A 2 -15.27 55.64 -10.13
C PRO A 2 -14.99 55.03 -11.51
N GLY A 3 -14.02 55.60 -12.22
CA GLY A 3 -13.59 55.09 -13.52
C GLY A 3 -13.03 53.68 -13.38
N LYS A 4 -13.50 52.75 -14.24
CA LYS A 4 -12.97 51.40 -14.31
C LYS A 4 -11.47 51.46 -14.58
N SER A 5 -10.67 51.06 -13.61
CA SER A 5 -9.21 51.11 -13.71
C SER A 5 -8.70 50.04 -14.69
N LYS A 6 -7.70 50.40 -15.49
CA LYS A 6 -7.00 49.51 -16.44
C LYS A 6 -5.60 49.26 -15.93
N PHE A 7 -4.98 48.18 -16.41
CA PHE A 7 -3.57 47.93 -16.14
C PHE A 7 -2.72 49.12 -16.59
N GLN A 8 -1.94 49.69 -15.67
CA GLN A 8 -1.05 50.81 -16.00
C GLN A 8 0.36 50.29 -16.26
N THR A 9 0.93 50.67 -17.41
CA THR A 9 2.30 50.30 -17.79
C THR A 9 3.35 50.84 -16.82
N THR A 10 3.05 51.94 -16.12
CA THR A 10 3.88 52.50 -15.05
C THR A 10 4.16 51.50 -13.92
N TRP A 11 3.26 50.54 -13.66
CA TRP A 11 3.46 49.49 -12.65
C TRP A 11 4.59 48.52 -13.00
N LEU A 12 4.98 48.42 -14.28
CA LEU A 12 6.12 47.60 -14.71
C LEU A 12 7.47 48.20 -14.33
N HIS A 13 7.49 49.47 -13.91
CA HIS A 13 8.69 50.19 -13.51
C HIS A 13 8.75 50.48 -12.00
N HIS A 14 7.64 50.28 -11.29
CA HIS A 14 7.57 50.50 -9.84
C HIS A 14 8.35 49.42 -9.08
N ASP A 15 9.18 49.82 -8.12
CA ASP A 15 10.11 48.91 -7.43
C ASP A 15 9.40 47.73 -6.74
N ASP A 16 8.24 47.98 -6.15
CA ASP A 16 7.46 46.95 -5.44
C ASP A 16 6.80 45.90 -6.35
N TYR A 17 6.57 46.21 -7.63
CA TYR A 17 5.73 45.39 -8.52
C TYR A 17 6.48 44.85 -9.74
N LYS A 18 7.50 45.59 -10.23
CA LYS A 18 8.21 45.32 -11.50
C LYS A 18 8.72 43.89 -11.64
N GLN A 19 9.15 43.29 -10.53
CA GLN A 19 9.76 41.97 -10.52
C GLN A 19 8.76 40.83 -10.74
N TRP A 20 7.48 41.05 -10.42
CA TRP A 20 6.49 39.96 -10.40
C TRP A 20 5.24 40.25 -11.21
N ILE A 21 4.95 41.48 -11.61
CA ILE A 21 3.72 41.81 -12.34
C ILE A 21 3.89 41.69 -13.86
N ALA A 22 2.85 41.24 -14.54
CA ALA A 22 2.69 41.22 -15.99
C ALA A 22 1.26 41.64 -16.38
N PRO A 23 1.05 42.23 -17.57
CA PRO A 23 -0.29 42.38 -18.13
C PRO A 23 -0.90 41.01 -18.46
N ASP A 24 -2.22 40.89 -18.32
CA ASP A 24 -2.96 39.71 -18.77
C ASP A 24 -3.25 39.81 -20.28
N THR A 25 -3.03 38.72 -21.01
CA THR A 25 -3.22 38.68 -22.47
C THR A 25 -4.69 38.67 -22.87
N THR A 26 -5.57 38.30 -21.94
CA THR A 26 -7.02 38.14 -22.20
C THR A 26 -7.84 39.39 -21.92
N SER A 27 -7.35 40.32 -21.09
CA SER A 27 -8.08 41.55 -20.80
C SER A 27 -7.19 42.68 -20.25
N PRO A 28 -7.43 43.95 -20.65
CA PRO A 28 -6.67 45.11 -20.17
C PRO A 28 -7.00 45.50 -18.72
N HIS A 29 -7.93 44.78 -18.11
CA HIS A 29 -8.47 45.03 -16.78
C HIS A 29 -8.00 44.00 -15.74
N ARG A 30 -7.07 43.13 -16.14
CA ARG A 30 -6.49 42.10 -15.26
C ARG A 30 -4.97 42.19 -15.28
N ALA A 31 -4.38 41.87 -14.14
CA ALA A 31 -2.96 41.73 -13.96
C ALA A 31 -2.62 40.26 -13.66
N LYS A 32 -1.45 39.81 -14.09
CA LYS A 32 -0.93 38.47 -13.85
C LYS A 32 0.33 38.55 -12.98
N CYS A 33 0.38 37.72 -11.94
CA CYS A 33 1.60 37.51 -11.16
C CYS A 33 2.47 36.42 -11.80
N LYS A 34 3.72 36.76 -12.11
CA LYS A 34 4.75 35.84 -12.64
C LYS A 34 5.23 34.84 -11.58
N LEU A 35 5.18 35.19 -10.30
CA LEU A 35 5.67 34.34 -9.20
C LEU A 35 4.67 33.26 -8.80
N CYS A 36 3.39 33.60 -8.63
CA CYS A 36 2.37 32.64 -8.19
C CYS A 36 1.37 32.24 -9.31
N CYS A 37 1.61 32.69 -10.55
CA CYS A 37 0.81 32.40 -11.75
C CYS A 37 -0.68 32.76 -11.66
N LYS A 38 -1.08 33.61 -10.70
CA LYS A 38 -2.47 34.07 -10.56
C LYS A 38 -2.77 35.30 -11.39
N THR A 39 -3.93 35.31 -12.03
CA THR A 39 -4.55 36.49 -12.65
C THR A 39 -5.59 37.08 -11.71
N PHE A 40 -5.61 38.40 -11.56
CA PHE A 40 -6.53 39.11 -10.68
C PHE A 40 -7.01 40.41 -11.32
N ASP A 41 -8.20 40.85 -10.91
CA ASP A 41 -8.90 41.99 -11.50
C ASP A 41 -8.44 43.32 -10.87
N VAL A 42 -8.22 44.34 -11.69
CA VAL A 42 -7.81 45.69 -11.26
C VAL A 42 -8.89 46.75 -11.51
N THR A 43 -10.06 46.39 -12.05
CA THR A 43 -11.14 47.33 -12.43
C THR A 43 -11.66 48.17 -11.28
N ALA A 44 -11.90 47.55 -10.13
CA ALA A 44 -12.53 48.19 -8.97
C ALA A 44 -11.53 48.85 -8.01
N MET A 45 -10.29 48.35 -7.96
CA MET A 45 -9.34 48.72 -6.91
C MET A 45 -7.98 49.23 -7.41
N GLY A 46 -7.73 49.26 -8.73
CA GLY A 46 -6.50 49.80 -9.31
C GLY A 46 -5.23 49.25 -8.66
N GLU A 47 -4.31 50.13 -8.27
CA GLU A 47 -3.06 49.77 -7.59
C GLU A 47 -3.28 49.04 -6.25
N SER A 48 -4.38 49.30 -5.55
CA SER A 48 -4.69 48.63 -4.28
C SER A 48 -4.90 47.12 -4.45
N ALA A 49 -5.31 46.67 -5.64
CA ALA A 49 -5.38 45.24 -5.96
C ALA A 49 -3.99 44.57 -5.94
N LEU A 50 -2.94 45.29 -6.37
CA LEU A 50 -1.56 44.80 -6.35
C LEU A 50 -1.06 44.69 -4.90
N LYS A 51 -1.30 45.73 -4.09
CA LYS A 51 -0.92 45.75 -2.66
C LYS A 51 -1.62 44.63 -1.87
N SER A 52 -2.88 44.34 -2.18
CA SER A 52 -3.62 43.21 -1.59
C SER A 52 -3.06 41.85 -2.05
N HIS A 53 -2.72 41.72 -3.34
CA HIS A 53 -2.12 40.50 -3.88
C HIS A 53 -0.77 40.16 -3.22
N MET A 54 0.08 41.16 -2.95
CA MET A 54 1.37 40.97 -2.27
C MET A 54 1.23 40.29 -0.90
N LYS A 55 0.16 40.60 -0.19
CA LYS A 55 -0.14 40.04 1.14
C LYS A 55 -0.79 38.66 1.08
N SER A 56 -1.06 38.13 -0.12
CA SER A 56 -1.72 36.83 -0.25
C SER A 56 -0.75 35.68 0.07
N ALA A 57 -1.24 34.67 0.80
CA ALA A 57 -0.41 33.54 1.24
C ALA A 57 0.30 32.82 0.07
N LYS A 58 -0.35 32.70 -1.10
CA LYS A 58 0.28 32.10 -2.30
C LYS A 58 1.40 32.97 -2.87
N HIS A 59 1.27 34.30 -2.82
CA HIS A 59 2.32 35.20 -3.27
C HIS A 59 3.51 35.17 -2.30
N ILE A 60 3.26 35.26 -0.99
CA ILE A 60 4.30 35.16 0.05
C ILE A 60 5.08 33.84 -0.07
N ALA A 61 4.40 32.71 -0.23
CA ALA A 61 5.05 31.43 -0.44
C ALA A 61 5.92 31.40 -1.71
N ALA A 62 5.44 31.98 -2.81
CA ALA A 62 6.20 32.06 -4.07
C ALA A 62 7.41 32.99 -3.97
N VAL A 63 7.29 34.13 -3.28
CA VAL A 63 8.41 35.05 -3.01
C VAL A 63 9.48 34.38 -2.15
N ASN A 64 9.11 33.66 -1.10
CA ASN A 64 10.06 32.95 -0.23
C ASN A 64 10.84 31.86 -0.99
N ILE A 65 10.20 31.14 -1.91
CA ILE A 65 10.87 30.18 -2.80
C ILE A 65 11.85 30.88 -3.75
N THR A 66 11.50 32.08 -4.22
CA THR A 66 12.32 32.84 -5.18
C THR A 66 13.51 33.53 -4.49
N GLN A 67 13.33 34.09 -3.28
CA GLN A 67 14.41 34.71 -2.49
C GLN A 67 15.35 33.68 -1.86
N GLY A 68 14.85 32.49 -1.51
CA GLY A 68 15.70 31.37 -1.08
C GLY A 68 16.71 30.91 -2.15
N ARG A 69 16.45 31.20 -3.43
CA ARG A 69 17.42 30.96 -4.54
C ARG A 69 18.50 32.05 -4.66
N VAL A 70 18.29 33.23 -4.09
CA VAL A 70 19.23 34.37 -4.22
C VAL A 70 20.35 34.30 -3.17
N LEU A 71 20.09 33.75 -1.98
CA LEU A 71 21.11 33.56 -0.94
C LEU A 71 22.29 32.67 -1.38
N ASP A 72 22.09 31.79 -2.36
CA ASP A 72 23.14 30.93 -2.92
C ASP A 72 24.11 31.70 -3.84
N SER A 73 23.71 32.89 -4.33
CA SER A 73 24.50 33.70 -5.26
C SER A 73 25.49 34.67 -4.58
N HIS A 74 25.42 34.83 -3.25
CA HIS A 74 26.23 35.81 -2.51
C HIS A 74 27.42 35.23 -1.73
N LEU A 75 27.63 33.91 -1.71
CA LEU A 75 28.79 33.28 -1.06
C LEU A 75 30.02 33.10 -2.00
N THR A 76 29.98 33.64 -3.22
CA THR A 76 31.09 33.55 -4.20
C THR A 76 31.80 34.89 -4.39
N ALA A 77 32.21 35.54 -3.29
CA ALA A 77 32.93 36.81 -3.38
C ALA A 77 33.99 37.01 -2.29
N VAL A 78 34.76 35.98 -1.92
CA VAL A 78 36.09 36.18 -1.29
C VAL A 78 37.02 35.02 -1.66
N ALA A 79 37.68 35.12 -2.81
CA ALA A 79 38.97 34.45 -3.07
C ALA A 79 39.49 34.85 -4.46
N ARG A 80 40.21 35.98 -4.54
CA ARG A 80 41.14 36.19 -5.66
C ARG A 80 42.23 37.17 -5.27
N GLU A 81 43.40 36.60 -5.04
CA GLU A 81 44.79 37.05 -5.30
C GLU A 81 45.63 35.97 -4.58
N THR A 82 46.51 35.16 -5.18
CA THR A 82 47.47 35.40 -6.28
C THR A 82 48.00 34.04 -6.80
N GLY A 83 48.24 33.92 -8.11
CA GLY A 83 49.40 33.16 -8.65
C GLY A 83 49.29 31.65 -9.03
N GLN A 84 49.30 31.40 -10.35
CA GLN A 84 50.03 30.36 -11.10
C GLN A 84 49.53 28.88 -11.23
N SER A 85 49.23 28.54 -12.49
CA SER A 85 49.41 27.29 -13.26
C SER A 85 49.17 25.90 -12.64
N ALA A 86 48.11 25.21 -13.11
CA ALA A 86 48.19 23.98 -13.91
C ALA A 86 46.78 23.49 -14.32
N THR A 87 46.68 22.94 -15.52
CA THR A 87 45.46 22.54 -16.22
C THR A 87 44.78 21.32 -15.60
N THR A 88 43.60 21.51 -15.00
CA THR A 88 42.55 20.49 -14.90
C THR A 88 41.20 21.19 -14.78
N ALA A 89 40.31 20.96 -15.74
CA ALA A 89 38.94 21.49 -15.70
C ALA A 89 38.21 20.91 -14.48
N PRO A 90 37.60 21.72 -13.59
CA PRO A 90 36.72 21.20 -12.56
C PRO A 90 35.44 20.69 -13.20
N LEU A 91 35.08 19.42 -12.95
CA LEU A 91 33.77 18.90 -13.32
C LEU A 91 32.67 19.76 -12.68
N PRO A 92 31.65 20.21 -13.43
CA PRO A 92 30.51 20.89 -12.84
C PRO A 92 29.76 19.91 -11.94
N SER A 93 29.56 20.28 -10.68
CA SER A 93 28.66 19.54 -9.78
C SER A 93 27.27 19.46 -10.41
N PRO A 94 26.61 18.28 -10.42
CA PRO A 94 25.32 18.14 -11.08
C PRO A 94 24.30 19.07 -10.40
N SER A 95 23.61 19.90 -11.19
CA SER A 95 22.54 20.73 -10.65
C SER A 95 21.41 19.83 -10.12
N LEU A 96 20.64 20.29 -9.13
CA LEU A 96 19.48 19.56 -8.60
C LEU A 96 18.51 19.12 -9.71
N ASN A 97 18.40 19.89 -10.80
CA ASN A 97 17.57 19.55 -11.95
C ASN A 97 18.14 18.38 -12.76
N ASP A 98 19.47 18.29 -12.88
CA ASP A 98 20.13 17.21 -13.61
C ASP A 98 20.07 15.91 -12.82
N ALA A 99 20.24 15.95 -11.50
CA ALA A 99 20.03 14.80 -10.62
C ALA A 99 18.58 14.27 -10.69
N CYS A 100 17.59 15.17 -10.71
CA CYS A 100 16.18 14.82 -10.83
C CYS A 100 15.86 14.14 -12.17
N LYS A 101 16.39 14.68 -13.29
CA LYS A 101 16.26 14.07 -14.62
C LYS A 101 16.90 12.69 -14.68
N THR A 102 18.09 12.51 -14.11
CA THR A 102 18.75 11.19 -14.07
C THR A 102 17.89 10.17 -13.32
N HIS A 103 17.26 10.55 -12.20
CA HIS A 103 16.35 9.66 -11.48
C HIS A 103 15.13 9.24 -12.30
N GLU A 104 14.52 10.16 -13.06
CA GLU A 104 13.42 9.83 -13.98
C GLU A 104 13.87 8.85 -15.07
N LEU A 105 15.03 9.08 -15.69
CA LEU A 105 15.58 8.19 -16.73
C LEU A 105 15.93 6.80 -16.18
N VAL A 106 16.44 6.72 -14.95
CA VAL A 106 16.65 5.44 -14.26
C VAL A 106 15.32 4.74 -14.05
N THR A 107 14.29 5.44 -13.57
CA THR A 107 12.96 4.87 -13.37
C THR A 107 12.39 4.34 -14.68
N ASP A 108 12.53 5.09 -15.78
CA ASP A 108 12.10 4.68 -17.11
C ASP A 108 12.83 3.41 -17.58
N ALA A 109 14.15 3.33 -17.37
CA ALA A 109 14.93 2.13 -17.67
C ALA A 109 14.48 0.92 -16.85
N GLU A 110 14.18 1.10 -15.56
CA GLU A 110 13.69 0.03 -14.68
C GLU A 110 12.29 -0.46 -15.07
N ILE A 111 11.43 0.44 -15.56
CA ILE A 111 10.13 0.10 -16.13
C ILE A 111 10.32 -0.77 -17.37
N ILE A 112 11.11 -0.31 -18.35
CA ILE A 112 11.35 -1.02 -19.61
C ILE A 112 11.95 -2.41 -19.33
N TRP A 113 12.93 -2.50 -18.44
CA TRP A 113 13.54 -3.77 -18.04
C TRP A 113 12.50 -4.71 -17.42
N THR A 114 11.68 -4.21 -16.48
CA THR A 114 10.67 -5.02 -15.82
C THR A 114 9.63 -5.53 -16.82
N LEU A 115 9.15 -4.68 -17.72
CA LEU A 115 8.25 -5.07 -18.82
C LEU A 115 8.88 -6.16 -19.69
N LYS A 116 10.16 -6.03 -20.05
CA LYS A 116 10.87 -7.02 -20.85
C LYS A 116 11.01 -8.37 -20.13
N VAL A 117 11.34 -8.36 -18.84
CA VAL A 117 11.43 -9.56 -18.01
C VAL A 117 10.10 -10.30 -17.98
N VAL A 118 9.00 -9.59 -17.72
CA VAL A 118 7.66 -10.18 -17.62
C VAL A 118 7.18 -10.73 -18.96
N THR A 119 7.24 -9.93 -20.03
CA THR A 119 6.75 -10.33 -21.36
C THR A 119 7.58 -11.41 -22.04
N SER A 120 8.83 -11.59 -21.62
CA SER A 120 9.68 -12.70 -22.10
C SER A 120 9.61 -13.92 -21.18
N HIS A 121 8.70 -13.93 -20.21
CA HIS A 121 8.52 -14.99 -19.21
C HIS A 121 9.83 -15.36 -18.49
N MET A 122 10.71 -14.38 -18.27
CA MET A 122 11.98 -14.60 -17.60
C MET A 122 11.80 -14.62 -16.08
N SER A 123 12.57 -15.47 -15.41
CA SER A 123 12.65 -15.43 -13.95
C SER A 123 13.19 -14.08 -13.48
N TYR A 124 12.60 -13.52 -12.41
CA TYR A 124 13.12 -12.29 -11.79
C TYR A 124 14.57 -12.43 -11.32
N ARG A 125 15.07 -13.66 -11.09
CA ARG A 125 16.48 -13.91 -10.76
C ARG A 125 17.45 -13.44 -11.85
N MET A 126 17.00 -13.34 -13.11
CA MET A 126 17.78 -12.72 -14.19
C MET A 126 18.10 -11.26 -13.94
N SER A 127 17.32 -10.59 -13.09
CA SER A 127 17.58 -9.21 -12.70
C SER A 127 18.65 -9.08 -11.60
N SER A 128 19.08 -10.17 -10.94
CA SER A 128 19.97 -10.10 -9.76
C SER A 128 21.32 -9.38 -10.02
N GLN A 129 21.89 -9.54 -11.21
CA GLN A 129 23.15 -8.92 -11.62
C GLN A 129 22.99 -7.91 -12.76
N ALA A 130 21.75 -7.53 -13.09
CA ALA A 130 21.48 -6.65 -14.23
C ALA A 130 22.16 -5.28 -14.09
N GLY A 131 22.20 -4.71 -12.88
CA GLY A 131 22.89 -3.43 -12.62
C GLY A 131 24.38 -3.49 -12.90
N GLU A 132 25.10 -4.46 -12.34
CA GLU A 132 26.54 -4.65 -12.60
C GLU A 132 26.84 -4.97 -14.06
N LEU A 133 25.96 -5.76 -14.70
CA LEU A 133 26.07 -6.07 -16.12
C LEU A 133 25.94 -4.80 -16.97
N PHE A 134 24.92 -3.98 -16.74
CA PHE A 134 24.72 -2.73 -17.49
C PHE A 134 25.85 -1.72 -17.25
N GLN A 135 26.38 -1.65 -16.04
CA GLN A 135 27.55 -0.84 -15.73
C GLN A 135 28.78 -1.24 -16.55
N ARG A 136 29.02 -2.54 -16.74
CA ARG A 136 30.14 -3.02 -17.57
C ARG A 136 29.90 -2.89 -19.06
N MET A 137 28.65 -3.06 -19.50
CA MET A 137 28.29 -2.91 -20.92
C MET A 137 28.29 -1.45 -21.38
N PHE A 138 27.90 -0.52 -20.50
CA PHE A 138 27.71 0.90 -20.80
C PHE A 138 28.40 1.79 -19.74
N PRO A 139 29.74 1.80 -19.70
CA PRO A 139 30.50 2.48 -18.64
C PRO A 139 30.39 4.01 -18.68
N ASP A 140 29.96 4.58 -19.79
CA ASP A 140 29.74 6.01 -20.01
C ASP A 140 28.33 6.47 -19.60
N SER A 141 27.39 5.54 -19.39
CA SER A 141 25.99 5.87 -19.09
C SER A 141 25.76 6.06 -17.58
N GLU A 142 25.39 7.28 -17.17
CA GLU A 142 24.98 7.57 -15.80
C GLU A 142 23.71 6.80 -15.38
N VAL A 143 22.81 6.50 -16.34
CA VAL A 143 21.62 5.68 -16.10
C VAL A 143 22.02 4.23 -15.81
N ALA A 144 22.96 3.67 -16.57
CA ALA A 144 23.46 2.31 -16.33
C ALA A 144 24.17 2.21 -14.97
N LYS A 145 24.97 3.23 -14.60
CA LYS A 145 25.60 3.34 -13.28
C LYS A 145 24.60 3.35 -12.14
N ALA A 146 23.50 4.08 -12.29
CA ALA A 146 22.48 4.21 -11.25
C ALA A 146 21.40 3.12 -11.29
N PHE A 147 21.38 2.25 -12.30
CA PHE A 147 20.37 1.19 -12.44
C PHE A 147 20.45 0.19 -11.29
N SER A 148 19.33 -0.03 -10.59
CA SER A 148 19.28 -0.85 -9.37
C SER A 148 18.11 -1.86 -9.33
N CYS A 149 17.51 -2.17 -10.49
CA CYS A 149 16.41 -3.13 -10.57
C CYS A 149 16.88 -4.59 -10.47
N GLY A 150 17.14 -5.02 -9.24
CA GLY A 150 17.38 -6.42 -8.88
C GLY A 150 16.10 -7.27 -8.82
N GLU A 151 16.23 -8.58 -8.56
CA GLU A 151 15.10 -9.54 -8.48
C GLU A 151 13.92 -9.02 -7.65
N LYS A 152 14.18 -8.58 -6.41
CA LYS A 152 13.13 -8.08 -5.51
C LYS A 152 12.44 -6.85 -6.07
N LYS A 153 13.22 -5.93 -6.67
CA LYS A 153 12.70 -4.68 -7.26
C LYS A 153 11.85 -4.98 -8.48
N CYS A 154 12.33 -5.83 -9.38
CA CYS A 154 11.57 -6.31 -10.53
C CYS A 154 10.23 -6.93 -10.09
N ALA A 155 10.24 -7.78 -9.05
CA ALA A 155 9.03 -8.39 -8.52
C ALA A 155 8.04 -7.36 -7.94
N TYR A 156 8.48 -6.46 -7.05
CA TYR A 156 7.55 -5.50 -6.45
C TYR A 156 7.13 -4.39 -7.43
N VAL A 157 7.96 -4.02 -8.40
CA VAL A 157 7.58 -3.09 -9.47
C VAL A 157 6.49 -3.70 -10.31
N THR A 158 6.61 -4.99 -10.67
CA THR A 158 5.55 -5.72 -11.39
C THR A 158 4.25 -5.74 -10.58
N CYS A 159 4.30 -6.19 -9.32
CA CYS A 159 3.11 -6.44 -8.52
C CYS A 159 2.44 -5.18 -7.92
N HIS A 160 3.23 -4.18 -7.55
CA HIS A 160 2.77 -3.01 -6.79
C HIS A 160 2.96 -1.67 -7.52
N GLY A 161 3.62 -1.68 -8.69
CA GLY A 161 3.77 -0.53 -9.57
C GLY A 161 2.95 -0.68 -10.85
N LEU A 162 3.37 -1.60 -11.71
CA LEU A 162 2.82 -1.80 -13.06
C LEU A 162 1.42 -2.38 -13.03
N LYS A 163 1.18 -3.49 -12.31
CA LYS A 163 -0.15 -4.09 -12.18
C LYS A 163 -1.22 -3.05 -11.80
N PRO A 164 -1.10 -2.32 -10.66
CA PRO A 164 -2.17 -1.40 -10.27
C PRO A 164 -2.35 -0.26 -11.27
N PHE A 165 -1.29 0.18 -11.96
CA PHE A 165 -1.42 1.18 -13.01
C PHE A 165 -2.23 0.66 -14.21
N PHE A 166 -1.81 -0.46 -14.80
CA PHE A 166 -2.47 -1.03 -15.97
C PHE A 166 -3.89 -1.53 -15.66
N LEU A 167 -4.09 -2.12 -14.48
CA LEU A 167 -5.43 -2.54 -14.06
C LEU A 167 -6.37 -1.34 -13.89
N SER A 168 -5.89 -0.22 -13.33
CA SER A 168 -6.70 1.01 -13.22
C SER A 168 -6.97 1.65 -14.57
N ALA A 169 -6.06 1.50 -15.55
CA ALA A 169 -6.29 1.95 -16.92
C ALA A 169 -7.36 1.10 -17.59
N LEU A 170 -7.25 -0.23 -17.51
CA LEU A 170 -8.24 -1.18 -18.04
C LEU A 170 -9.62 -0.96 -17.42
N GLN A 171 -9.70 -0.80 -16.09
CA GLN A 171 -10.96 -0.56 -15.41
C GLN A 171 -11.66 0.69 -15.94
N ARG A 172 -10.92 1.78 -16.16
CA ARG A 172 -11.47 3.03 -16.70
C ARG A 172 -11.98 2.88 -18.13
N GLU A 173 -11.31 2.07 -18.94
CA GLU A 173 -11.78 1.75 -20.29
C GLU A 173 -13.08 0.95 -20.24
N ILE A 174 -13.16 -0.08 -19.39
CA ILE A 174 -14.38 -0.88 -19.19
C ILE A 174 -15.54 0.00 -18.72
N GLU A 175 -15.29 0.92 -17.79
CA GLU A 175 -16.30 1.87 -17.30
C GLU A 175 -16.82 2.83 -18.39
N GLN A 176 -16.04 3.05 -19.45
CA GLN A 176 -16.42 3.87 -20.60
C GLN A 176 -17.06 3.05 -21.73
N CYS A 177 -16.98 1.72 -21.67
CA CYS A 177 -17.60 0.84 -22.64
C CYS A 177 -19.08 0.62 -22.31
N GLU A 178 -19.95 0.78 -23.29
CA GLU A 178 -21.38 0.42 -23.16
C GLU A 178 -21.58 -1.09 -23.07
N VAL A 179 -20.78 -1.85 -23.83
CA VAL A 179 -20.78 -3.30 -23.87
C VAL A 179 -19.36 -3.80 -23.89
N PHE A 180 -19.08 -4.84 -23.11
CA PHE A 180 -17.84 -5.60 -23.17
C PHE A 180 -18.18 -7.09 -23.14
N VAL A 181 -17.31 -7.91 -23.74
CA VAL A 181 -17.46 -9.36 -23.74
C VAL A 181 -16.38 -9.94 -22.83
N VAL A 182 -16.82 -10.78 -21.89
CA VAL A 182 -15.90 -11.55 -21.05
C VAL A 182 -15.68 -12.89 -21.73
N LEU A 183 -14.43 -13.14 -22.12
CA LEU A 183 -13.99 -14.43 -22.63
C LEU A 183 -13.19 -15.13 -21.55
N PHE A 184 -13.50 -16.39 -21.29
CA PHE A 184 -12.78 -17.24 -20.36
C PHE A 184 -12.01 -18.30 -21.15
N ASP A 185 -10.69 -18.30 -21.03
CA ASP A 185 -9.83 -19.30 -21.65
C ASP A 185 -9.47 -20.37 -20.61
N GLU A 186 -10.08 -21.55 -20.75
CA GLU A 186 -9.86 -22.70 -19.87
C GLU A 186 -8.46 -23.29 -19.99
N SER A 187 -7.72 -23.00 -21.07
CA SER A 187 -6.37 -23.56 -21.28
C SER A 187 -5.34 -23.05 -20.27
N ALA A 188 -5.64 -21.97 -19.54
CA ALA A 188 -4.82 -21.43 -18.45
C ALA A 188 -5.23 -21.90 -17.04
N ASN A 189 -6.22 -22.79 -16.93
CA ASN A 189 -6.79 -23.22 -15.64
C ASN A 189 -6.05 -24.41 -15.00
N ASP A 190 -4.97 -24.90 -15.64
CA ASP A 190 -4.17 -25.95 -15.05
C ASP A 190 -3.34 -25.39 -13.89
N ARG A 191 -3.80 -25.64 -12.66
CA ARG A 191 -3.07 -25.34 -11.41
C ARG A 191 -1.70 -26.01 -11.36
N GLN A 192 -1.36 -26.92 -12.28
CA GLN A 192 -0.01 -27.46 -12.44
C GLN A 192 1.00 -26.45 -13.01
N VAL A 193 0.56 -25.30 -13.56
CA VAL A 193 1.45 -24.18 -13.95
C VAL A 193 1.73 -23.25 -12.75
N CYS A 194 1.43 -23.69 -11.53
CA CYS A 194 2.09 -23.17 -10.34
C CYS A 194 3.56 -23.62 -10.35
N VAL A 195 4.38 -23.02 -11.21
CA VAL A 195 5.85 -23.06 -11.07
C VAL A 195 6.15 -22.75 -9.61
N GLU A 196 6.78 -23.71 -8.92
CA GLU A 196 6.68 -24.02 -7.47
C GLU A 196 7.04 -22.90 -6.45
N ASN A 197 7.14 -21.64 -6.86
CA ASN A 197 7.59 -20.52 -6.03
C ASN A 197 6.93 -19.15 -6.31
N LEU A 198 5.90 -19.07 -7.17
CA LEU A 198 5.18 -17.82 -7.44
C LEU A 198 3.82 -17.79 -6.71
N LYS A 199 3.52 -16.67 -6.05
CA LYS A 199 2.20 -16.45 -5.43
C LYS A 199 1.18 -16.04 -6.49
N GLU A 200 -0.11 -16.27 -6.24
CA GLU A 200 -1.22 -15.83 -7.10
C GLU A 200 -1.09 -14.36 -7.54
N LEU A 201 -0.74 -13.47 -6.61
CA LEU A 201 -0.50 -12.06 -6.90
C LEU A 201 0.52 -11.87 -8.03
N SER A 202 1.60 -12.65 -8.07
CA SER A 202 2.62 -12.56 -9.11
C SER A 202 2.08 -12.98 -10.48
N TYR A 203 1.32 -14.07 -10.56
CA TYR A 203 0.70 -14.52 -11.81
C TYR A 203 -0.27 -13.49 -12.37
N VAL A 204 -1.20 -13.01 -11.54
CA VAL A 204 -2.17 -11.97 -11.94
C VAL A 204 -1.44 -10.71 -12.38
N SER A 205 -0.36 -10.32 -11.69
CA SER A 205 0.41 -9.13 -12.04
C SER A 205 1.12 -9.27 -13.39
N GLN A 206 1.73 -10.43 -13.65
CA GLN A 206 2.39 -10.70 -14.93
C GLN A 206 1.38 -10.70 -16.07
N ARG A 207 0.22 -11.33 -15.89
CA ARG A 207 -0.85 -11.37 -16.90
C ARG A 207 -1.31 -9.97 -17.30
N VAL A 208 -1.71 -9.15 -16.31
CA VAL A 208 -2.13 -7.77 -16.54
C VAL A 208 -1.07 -6.95 -17.28
N VAL A 209 0.21 -7.17 -16.97
CA VAL A 209 1.32 -6.50 -17.65
C VAL A 209 1.49 -7.01 -19.08
N CYS A 210 1.44 -8.33 -19.31
CA CYS A 210 1.51 -8.91 -20.65
C CYS A 210 0.38 -8.38 -21.54
N ASP A 211 -0.86 -8.42 -21.06
CA ASP A 211 -2.04 -7.97 -21.81
C ASP A 211 -1.92 -6.47 -22.17
N ALA A 212 -1.43 -5.64 -21.25
CA ALA A 212 -1.21 -4.22 -21.49
C ALA A 212 -0.10 -3.96 -22.54
N VAL A 213 0.98 -4.74 -22.49
CA VAL A 213 2.08 -4.64 -23.46
C VAL A 213 1.66 -5.13 -24.84
N GLU A 214 0.92 -6.24 -24.91
CA GLU A 214 0.38 -6.78 -26.16
C GLU A 214 -0.58 -5.78 -26.81
N LYS A 215 -1.50 -5.21 -26.01
CA LYS A 215 -2.41 -4.13 -26.46
C LYS A 215 -1.66 -2.92 -27.02
N ALA A 216 -0.53 -2.54 -26.43
CA ALA A 216 0.29 -1.43 -26.88
C ALA A 216 1.14 -1.73 -28.13
N GLY A 217 1.22 -3.00 -28.56
CA GLY A 217 2.06 -3.42 -29.68
C GLY A 217 3.53 -3.66 -29.29
N GLY A 218 3.82 -3.90 -28.01
CA GLY A 218 5.14 -4.28 -27.51
C GLY A 218 5.74 -3.31 -26.47
N VAL A 219 6.82 -3.75 -25.84
CA VAL A 219 7.43 -3.07 -24.67
C VAL A 219 7.85 -1.64 -24.99
N LEU A 220 8.43 -1.40 -26.18
CA LEU A 220 8.94 -0.09 -26.58
C LEU A 220 7.84 0.91 -26.93
N GLN A 221 6.61 0.43 -27.17
CA GLN A 221 5.47 1.26 -27.55
C GLN A 221 4.66 1.75 -26.35
N ILE A 222 4.99 1.28 -25.14
CA ILE A 222 4.35 1.76 -23.90
C ILE A 222 4.83 3.19 -23.61
N PRO A 223 3.92 4.19 -23.60
CA PRO A 223 4.29 5.55 -23.27
C PRO A 223 4.59 5.66 -21.76
N ILE A 224 5.83 6.02 -21.42
CA ILE A 224 6.23 6.20 -20.02
C ILE A 224 5.81 7.59 -19.54
N THR A 225 4.56 7.66 -19.09
CA THR A 225 3.92 8.88 -18.56
C THR A 225 4.38 9.19 -17.14
N LYS A 226 4.11 10.42 -16.68
CA LYS A 226 4.41 10.84 -15.31
C LYS A 226 3.63 10.00 -14.30
N GLU A 227 2.39 9.64 -14.61
CA GLU A 227 1.52 8.82 -13.79
C GLU A 227 2.09 7.41 -13.61
N LEU A 228 2.64 6.82 -14.68
CA LEU A 228 3.33 5.53 -14.62
C LEU A 228 4.59 5.62 -13.76
N ARG A 229 5.43 6.65 -13.94
CA ARG A 229 6.61 6.89 -13.09
C ARG A 229 6.25 7.00 -11.61
N ILE A 230 5.17 7.74 -11.29
CA ILE A 230 4.69 7.88 -9.90
C ILE A 230 4.22 6.53 -9.36
N ALA A 231 3.44 5.77 -10.14
CA ALA A 231 2.95 4.47 -9.71
C ALA A 231 4.09 3.48 -9.40
N VAL A 232 5.14 3.48 -10.23
CA VAL A 232 6.33 2.63 -10.05
C VAL A 232 7.20 3.11 -8.90
N SER A 233 7.40 4.42 -8.75
CA SER A 233 8.14 5.00 -7.61
C SER A 233 7.48 4.65 -6.27
N ALA A 234 6.15 4.60 -6.22
CA ALA A 234 5.39 4.20 -5.03
C ALA A 234 5.39 2.69 -4.76
N ALA A 235 5.88 1.85 -5.68
CA ALA A 235 5.77 0.40 -5.60
C ALA A 235 6.46 -0.17 -4.35
N ARG A 236 7.63 0.38 -3.95
CA ARG A 236 8.34 -0.08 -2.75
C ARG A 236 7.57 0.21 -1.46
N GLN A 237 6.94 1.38 -1.37
CA GLN A 237 6.10 1.72 -0.22
C GLN A 237 4.89 0.81 -0.15
N ARG A 238 4.19 0.60 -1.28
CA ARG A 238 3.03 -0.31 -1.36
C ARG A 238 3.39 -1.75 -1.02
N TYR A 239 4.56 -2.22 -1.46
CA TYR A 239 5.09 -3.53 -1.10
C TYR A 239 5.34 -3.65 0.41
N GLY A 240 5.93 -2.63 1.04
CA GLY A 240 6.09 -2.57 2.49
C GLY A 240 4.74 -2.67 3.22
N ALA A 241 3.75 -1.87 2.80
CA ALA A 241 2.40 -1.92 3.36
C ALA A 241 1.73 -3.30 3.17
N TYR A 242 1.92 -3.92 2.00
CA TYR A 242 1.43 -5.27 1.71
C TYR A 242 2.05 -6.32 2.66
N LEU A 243 3.36 -6.27 2.89
CA LEU A 243 4.02 -7.20 3.81
C LEU A 243 3.53 -7.05 5.25
N GLU A 244 3.32 -5.83 5.73
CA GLU A 244 2.78 -5.59 7.08
C GLU A 244 1.33 -6.06 7.21
N ALA A 245 0.51 -5.83 6.18
CA ALA A 245 -0.85 -6.35 6.13
C ALA A 245 -0.88 -7.88 6.17
N GLN A 246 0.02 -8.54 5.42
CA GLN A 246 0.13 -10.01 5.40
C GLN A 246 0.52 -10.55 6.79
N LYS A 247 1.53 -9.96 7.44
CA LYS A 247 1.93 -10.37 8.81
C LYS A 247 0.78 -10.22 9.81
N LYS A 248 0.03 -9.12 9.73
CA LYS A 248 -1.13 -8.88 10.58
C LYS A 248 -2.22 -9.94 10.34
N GLN A 249 -2.52 -10.24 9.08
CA GLN A 249 -3.50 -11.26 8.71
C GLN A 249 -3.09 -12.65 9.23
N ASP A 250 -1.82 -13.02 9.11
CA ASP A 250 -1.31 -14.31 9.58
C ASP A 250 -1.39 -14.41 11.11
N LEU A 251 -1.09 -13.31 11.81
CA LEU A 251 -1.21 -13.20 13.27
C LEU A 251 -2.67 -13.32 13.72
N ASP A 252 -3.57 -12.58 13.09
CA ASP A 252 -5.00 -12.60 13.42
C ASP A 252 -5.62 -13.97 13.11
N ALA A 253 -5.23 -14.60 12.00
CA ALA A 253 -5.63 -15.97 11.67
C ALA A 253 -5.10 -16.98 12.69
N SER A 254 -3.88 -16.80 13.20
CA SER A 254 -3.32 -17.66 14.26
C SER A 254 -4.08 -17.52 15.57
N LYS A 255 -4.40 -16.27 15.98
CA LYS A 255 -5.23 -16.00 17.16
C LYS A 255 -6.63 -16.60 17.01
N GLN A 256 -7.27 -16.42 15.86
CA GLN A 256 -8.59 -16.96 15.58
C GLN A 256 -8.60 -18.49 15.60
N ARG A 257 -7.58 -19.15 15.03
CA ARG A 257 -7.42 -20.61 15.10
C ARG A 257 -7.28 -21.11 16.53
N LYS A 258 -6.47 -20.44 17.36
CA LYS A 258 -6.31 -20.78 18.78
C LYS A 258 -7.63 -20.63 19.53
N LYS A 259 -8.34 -19.52 19.30
CA LYS A 259 -9.66 -19.28 19.88
C LYS A 259 -10.65 -20.37 19.50
N HIS A 260 -10.76 -20.71 18.21
CA HIS A 260 -11.64 -21.77 17.71
C HIS A 260 -11.36 -23.12 18.38
N CYS A 261 -10.09 -23.52 18.48
CA CYS A 261 -9.69 -24.76 19.13
C CYS A 261 -10.14 -24.80 20.61
N ILE A 262 -9.95 -23.71 21.35
CA ILE A 262 -10.38 -23.61 22.75
C ILE A 262 -11.92 -23.64 22.87
N GLU A 263 -12.63 -22.99 21.95
CA GLU A 263 -14.10 -23.00 21.90
C GLU A 263 -14.65 -24.41 21.62
N GLU A 264 -14.06 -25.15 20.68
CA GLU A 264 -14.42 -26.54 20.40
C GLU A 264 -14.17 -27.46 21.60
N GLU A 265 -13.03 -27.32 22.28
CA GLU A 265 -12.74 -28.07 23.51
C GLU A 265 -13.74 -27.74 24.63
N LEU A 266 -14.09 -26.46 24.80
CA LEU A 266 -15.09 -26.03 25.76
C LEU A 266 -16.46 -26.61 25.47
N ASP A 267 -16.87 -26.65 24.20
CA ASP A 267 -18.16 -27.21 23.82
C ASP A 267 -18.20 -28.73 23.97
N ALA A 268 -17.10 -29.44 23.69
CA ALA A 268 -16.96 -30.85 24.00
C ALA A 268 -17.09 -31.12 25.51
N MET A 269 -16.42 -30.30 26.34
CA MET A 269 -16.53 -30.42 27.80
C MET A 269 -17.93 -30.09 28.30
N LYS A 270 -18.60 -29.04 27.79
CA LYS A 270 -20.00 -28.73 28.15
C LYS A 270 -20.96 -29.86 27.76
N ARG A 271 -20.77 -30.49 26.59
CA ARG A 271 -21.56 -31.67 26.19
C ARG A 271 -21.32 -32.84 27.14
N LYS A 272 -20.07 -33.08 27.58
CA LYS A 272 -19.74 -34.09 28.59
C LYS A 272 -20.43 -33.78 29.93
N LYS A 273 -20.38 -32.52 30.37
CA LYS A 273 -21.06 -32.04 31.58
C LYS A 273 -22.56 -32.34 31.53
N GLN A 274 -23.24 -31.95 30.45
CA GLN A 274 -24.68 -32.19 30.27
C GLN A 274 -25.03 -33.69 30.32
N LYS A 275 -24.24 -34.55 29.67
CA LYS A 275 -24.43 -36.00 29.72
C LYS A 275 -24.25 -36.58 31.13
N LEU A 276 -23.24 -36.10 31.86
CA LEU A 276 -23.00 -36.53 33.24
C LEU A 276 -24.14 -36.08 34.17
N GLU A 277 -24.65 -34.86 34.02
CA GLU A 277 -25.81 -34.35 34.77
C GLU A 277 -27.04 -35.24 34.53
N ALA A 278 -27.41 -35.49 33.27
CA ALA A 278 -28.53 -36.37 32.95
C ALA A 278 -28.35 -37.80 33.50
N THR A 279 -27.14 -38.36 33.40
CA THR A 279 -26.86 -39.72 33.93
C THR A 279 -26.99 -39.78 35.46
N ILE A 280 -26.58 -38.72 36.17
CA ILE A 280 -26.72 -38.65 37.63
C ILE A 280 -28.21 -38.60 38.00
N ASP A 281 -28.99 -37.77 37.31
CA ASP A 281 -30.43 -37.63 37.54
C ASP A 281 -31.15 -38.98 37.32
N ASP A 282 -30.83 -39.69 36.23
CA ASP A 282 -31.39 -41.02 35.94
C ASP A 282 -31.02 -42.08 37.00
N LEU A 283 -29.77 -42.07 37.48
CA LEU A 283 -29.28 -42.99 38.50
C LEU A 283 -29.95 -42.72 39.86
N VAL A 284 -30.14 -41.44 40.22
CA VAL A 284 -30.83 -41.05 41.45
C VAL A 284 -32.30 -41.43 41.38
N ALA A 285 -33.00 -41.09 40.30
CA ALA A 285 -34.41 -41.47 40.11
C ALA A 285 -34.61 -43.00 40.15
N SER A 286 -33.71 -43.76 39.51
CA SER A 286 -33.74 -45.22 39.59
C SER A 286 -33.50 -45.74 41.00
N ALA A 287 -32.57 -45.13 41.74
CA ALA A 287 -32.29 -45.50 43.13
C ALA A 287 -33.48 -45.21 44.06
N ASP A 288 -34.17 -44.08 43.85
CA ASP A 288 -35.37 -43.70 44.60
C ASP A 288 -36.52 -44.68 44.30
N ALA A 289 -36.74 -45.04 43.03
CA ALA A 289 -37.75 -46.02 42.64
C ALA A 289 -37.51 -47.42 43.25
N TYR A 290 -36.25 -47.86 43.38
CA TYR A 290 -35.93 -49.11 44.09
C TYR A 290 -36.15 -49.00 45.61
N ALA A 291 -35.95 -47.82 46.20
CA ALA A 291 -36.22 -47.61 47.62
C ALA A 291 -37.73 -47.66 47.90
N GLU A 292 -38.55 -47.01 47.08
CA GLU A 292 -40.02 -47.07 47.17
C GLU A 292 -40.55 -48.51 47.01
N LYS A 293 -39.99 -49.27 46.05
CA LYS A 293 -40.34 -50.70 45.89
C LYS A 293 -39.96 -51.55 47.10
N ALA A 294 -38.82 -51.27 47.73
CA ALA A 294 -38.42 -51.97 48.94
C ALA A 294 -39.43 -51.74 50.10
N GLU A 295 -39.96 -50.52 50.22
CA GLU A 295 -40.98 -50.18 51.22
C GLU A 295 -42.33 -50.85 50.91
N ALA A 296 -42.74 -50.88 49.63
CA ALA A 296 -44.00 -51.49 49.21
C ALA A 296 -44.00 -53.02 49.33
N GLU A 297 -42.92 -53.68 48.91
CA GLU A 297 -42.79 -55.14 48.87
C GLU A 297 -42.18 -55.72 50.16
N ASN A 298 -41.64 -54.88 51.06
CA ASN A 298 -40.85 -55.26 52.24
C ASN A 298 -39.61 -56.14 51.91
N ASP A 299 -39.09 -56.04 50.68
CA ASP A 299 -37.91 -56.77 50.23
C ASP A 299 -36.64 -55.91 50.33
N VAL A 300 -35.81 -56.24 51.31
CA VAL A 300 -34.53 -55.57 51.59
C VAL A 300 -33.52 -55.73 50.44
N THR A 301 -33.69 -56.69 49.54
CA THR A 301 -32.78 -56.86 48.39
C THR A 301 -32.81 -55.67 47.44
N HIS A 302 -33.93 -54.95 47.33
CA HIS A 302 -34.03 -53.72 46.53
C HIS A 302 -33.23 -52.57 47.14
N ILE A 303 -33.04 -52.53 48.46
CA ILE A 303 -32.20 -51.53 49.14
C ILE A 303 -30.73 -51.69 48.72
N VAL A 304 -30.25 -52.93 48.54
CA VAL A 304 -28.89 -53.18 48.06
C VAL A 304 -28.69 -52.61 46.66
N LYS A 305 -29.67 -52.77 45.77
CA LYS A 305 -29.65 -52.20 44.42
C LYS A 305 -29.69 -50.67 44.45
N SER A 306 -30.57 -50.08 45.27
CA SER A 306 -30.65 -48.63 45.47
C SER A 306 -29.31 -48.06 45.93
N ASN A 307 -28.69 -48.66 46.95
CA ASN A 307 -27.39 -48.22 47.48
C ASN A 307 -26.26 -48.34 46.46
N SER A 308 -26.26 -49.39 45.64
CA SER A 308 -25.30 -49.52 44.53
C SER A 308 -25.42 -48.37 43.54
N LEU A 309 -26.64 -48.02 43.12
CA LEU A 309 -26.89 -46.91 42.19
C LEU A 309 -26.52 -45.55 42.79
N ARG A 310 -26.83 -45.31 44.08
CA ARG A 310 -26.40 -44.09 44.79
C ARG A 310 -24.89 -43.95 44.88
N LYS A 311 -24.16 -45.07 45.09
CA LYS A 311 -22.70 -45.06 45.06
C LYS A 311 -22.17 -44.65 43.69
N THR A 312 -22.70 -45.23 42.61
CA THR A 312 -22.34 -44.85 41.23
C THR A 312 -22.68 -43.38 40.94
N ALA A 313 -23.83 -42.88 41.38
CA ALA A 313 -24.22 -41.48 41.22
C ALA A 313 -23.25 -40.53 41.96
N LYS A 314 -22.79 -40.92 43.16
CA LYS A 314 -21.80 -40.16 43.93
C LYS A 314 -20.46 -40.07 43.19
N ASP A 315 -19.98 -41.19 42.65
CA ASP A 315 -18.73 -41.23 41.87
C ASP A 315 -18.84 -40.33 40.61
N LYS A 316 -19.99 -40.38 39.92
CA LYS A 316 -20.27 -39.53 38.76
C LYS A 316 -20.41 -38.05 39.11
N THR A 317 -20.89 -37.73 40.31
CA THR A 317 -20.97 -36.35 40.82
C THR A 317 -19.58 -35.76 41.06
N ALA A 318 -18.63 -36.56 41.56
CA ALA A 318 -17.23 -36.14 41.67
C ALA A 318 -16.59 -35.89 40.30
N GLU A 319 -16.86 -36.76 39.32
CA GLU A 319 -16.43 -36.56 37.92
C GLU A 319 -17.01 -35.27 37.32
N LEU A 320 -18.30 -34.99 37.58
CA LEU A 320 -18.97 -33.76 37.16
C LEU A 320 -18.34 -32.51 37.77
N HIS A 321 -18.01 -32.55 39.06
CA HIS A 321 -17.33 -31.43 39.73
C HIS A 321 -15.95 -31.16 39.12
N SER A 322 -15.16 -32.21 38.90
CA SER A 322 -13.87 -32.10 38.21
C SER A 322 -14.02 -31.49 36.81
N ASN A 323 -15.01 -31.93 36.03
CA ASN A 323 -15.27 -31.39 34.71
C ASN A 323 -15.73 -29.91 34.75
N LYS A 324 -16.52 -29.51 35.75
CA LYS A 324 -16.92 -28.10 35.96
C LYS A 324 -15.70 -27.19 36.23
N VAL A 325 -14.75 -27.66 37.03
CA VAL A 325 -13.48 -26.94 37.29
C VAL A 325 -12.65 -26.82 36.01
N GLN A 326 -12.51 -27.89 35.24
CA GLN A 326 -11.79 -27.87 33.96
C GLN A 326 -12.41 -26.89 32.96
N ILE A 327 -13.75 -26.82 32.88
CA ILE A 327 -14.46 -25.83 32.04
C ILE A 327 -14.13 -24.40 32.50
N GLN A 328 -14.13 -24.13 33.80
CA GLN A 328 -13.80 -22.80 34.33
C GLN A 328 -12.35 -22.42 34.03
N GLN A 329 -11.41 -23.35 34.22
CA GLN A 329 -10.00 -23.12 33.92
C GLN A 329 -9.78 -22.87 32.41
N LYS A 330 -10.39 -23.70 31.57
CA LYS A 330 -10.29 -23.54 30.11
C LYS A 330 -10.92 -22.25 29.60
N ARG A 331 -11.97 -21.75 30.27
CA ARG A 331 -12.57 -20.43 29.97
C ARG A 331 -11.60 -19.27 30.20
N LEU A 332 -10.64 -19.41 31.12
CA LEU A 332 -9.61 -18.39 31.37
C LEU A 332 -8.52 -18.37 30.29
N GLU A 333 -8.43 -19.42 29.46
CA GLU A 333 -7.47 -19.50 28.34
C GLU A 333 -7.97 -18.79 27.07
N LEU A 334 -9.26 -18.37 27.04
CA LEU A 334 -9.81 -17.60 25.93
C LEU A 334 -9.13 -16.21 25.87
N PRO A 335 -8.54 -15.84 24.71
CA PRO A 335 -7.84 -14.58 24.53
C PRO A 335 -8.75 -13.35 24.43
#